data_AF-A0A662E3Y9-F1
#
_entry.id   AF-A0A662E3Y9-F1
#
_cell.length_a   1.000
_cell.length_b   1.000
_cell.length_c   1.000
_cell.angle_alpha   90.00
_cell.angle_beta   90.00
_cell.angle_gamma   90.00
#
_symmetry.space_group_name_H-M   'P 1'
#
loop_
_entity.id
_entity.type
_entity.pdbx_description
1 polymer ?
#
loop_
_entity_poly.entity_id
_entity_poly.type
_entity_poly.pdbx_seq_one_letter_code
_entity_poly.pdbx_strand_id
1 'polypeptide(L)'
;MQNHIKAMRRSALTLGGFLMAAAVGAFFLPRLPNDLVNPMGATLIGAAAALWIAFSANRDARARMDRVKRAFAVHGQFDRLFRDHHRAYLMVLLRLMAVATCGIVVAVWGAGPRLGLAFFILAAILMAMAWPTDHKTRLLIKRAQALRPKDDSLQVQTR
;
A
#
# COMPACT_ATOMS: atom_id res chain seq x y z
N MET A 1 -8.41 -15.60 -12.49
CA MET A 1 -7.13 -15.40 -11.78
C MET A 1 -6.13 -14.53 -12.56
N GLN A 2 -5.79 -14.86 -13.82
CA GLN A 2 -4.83 -14.09 -14.62
C GLN A 2 -5.24 -12.63 -14.87
N ASN A 3 -6.53 -12.35 -15.12
CA ASN A 3 -7.03 -10.99 -15.32
C ASN A 3 -6.90 -10.11 -14.06
N HIS A 4 -7.01 -10.71 -12.87
CA HIS A 4 -6.89 -9.99 -11.60
C HIS A 4 -5.44 -9.57 -11.31
N ILE A 5 -4.50 -10.47 -11.60
CA ILE A 5 -3.05 -10.19 -11.49
C ILE A 5 -2.64 -9.13 -12.51
N LYS A 6 -3.15 -9.20 -13.76
CA LYS A 6 -2.92 -8.17 -14.77
C LYS A 6 -3.46 -6.80 -14.32
N ALA A 7 -4.64 -6.73 -13.72
CA ALA A 7 -5.20 -5.49 -13.19
C ALA A 7 -4.39 -4.91 -12.01
N MET A 8 -3.93 -5.76 -11.09
CA MET A 8 -3.02 -5.34 -10.00
C MET A 8 -1.67 -4.86 -10.52
N ARG A 9 -1.10 -5.55 -11.52
CA ARG A 9 0.18 -5.16 -12.11
C ARG A 9 0.05 -3.85 -12.90
N ARG A 10 -1.07 -3.65 -13.60
CA ARG A 10 -1.35 -2.40 -14.32
C ARG A 10 -1.46 -1.23 -13.36
N SER A 11 -2.21 -1.37 -12.26
CA SER A 11 -2.30 -0.33 -11.21
C SER A 11 -0.95 -0.07 -10.55
N ALA A 12 -0.17 -1.10 -10.25
CA ALA A 12 1.20 -0.98 -9.73
C ALA A 12 2.12 -0.18 -10.69
N LEU A 13 2.08 -0.51 -11.98
CA LEU A 13 2.89 0.16 -13.00
C LEU A 13 2.46 1.61 -13.23
N THR A 14 1.15 1.88 -13.31
CA THR A 14 0.64 3.25 -13.49
C THR A 14 1.00 4.14 -12.33
N LEU A 15 0.82 3.65 -11.10
CA LEU A 15 1.13 4.42 -9.90
C LEU A 15 2.63 4.52 -9.64
N GLY A 16 3.41 3.46 -9.90
CA GLY A 16 4.87 3.53 -9.83
C GLY A 16 5.46 4.50 -10.85
N GLY A 17 4.94 4.49 -12.08
CA GLY A 17 5.31 5.45 -13.12
C GLY A 17 4.95 6.88 -12.74
N PHE A 18 3.75 7.10 -12.19
CA PHE A 18 3.36 8.42 -11.67
C PHE A 18 4.29 8.87 -10.54
N LEU A 19 4.66 7.98 -9.62
CA LEU A 19 5.54 8.27 -8.49
C LEU A 19 6.93 8.71 -8.96
N MET A 20 7.48 8.04 -9.98
CA MET A 20 8.74 8.43 -10.62
C MET A 20 8.62 9.77 -11.35
N ALA A 21 7.54 9.98 -12.11
CA ALA A 21 7.29 11.25 -12.78
C ALA A 21 7.16 12.42 -11.80
N ALA A 22 6.46 12.21 -10.68
CA ALA A 22 6.34 13.17 -9.60
C ALA A 22 7.68 13.45 -8.91
N ALA A 23 8.53 12.43 -8.70
CA ALA A 23 9.86 12.60 -8.13
C ALA A 23 10.76 13.45 -9.05
N VAL A 24 10.77 13.14 -10.35
CA VAL A 24 11.52 13.91 -11.36
C VAL A 24 10.98 15.34 -11.44
N GLY A 25 9.65 15.50 -11.54
CA GLY A 25 9.02 16.82 -11.57
C GLY A 25 9.38 17.65 -10.34
N ALA A 26 9.26 17.09 -9.14
CA ALA A 26 9.60 17.76 -7.90
C ALA A 26 11.07 18.17 -7.80
N PHE A 27 11.98 17.44 -8.47
CA PHE A 27 13.40 17.80 -8.52
C PHE A 27 13.66 19.04 -9.39
N PHE A 28 12.88 19.24 -10.45
CA PHE A 28 12.98 20.38 -11.35
C PHE A 28 12.12 21.58 -10.95
N LEU A 29 11.25 21.43 -9.94
CA LEU A 29 10.42 22.53 -9.47
C LEU A 29 11.28 23.61 -8.78
N PRO A 30 11.09 24.90 -9.13
CA PRO A 30 11.78 25.98 -8.46
C PRO A 30 11.38 26.04 -7.00
N ARG A 31 12.36 26.30 -6.13
CA ARG A 31 12.14 26.45 -4.69
C ARG A 31 11.34 27.72 -4.46
N LEU A 32 10.15 27.58 -3.88
CA LEU A 32 9.30 28.73 -3.57
C LEU A 32 9.73 29.30 -2.22
N PRO A 33 10.10 30.60 -2.14
CA PRO A 33 10.34 31.25 -0.86
C PRO A 33 9.04 31.23 -0.05
N ASN A 34 9.14 30.87 1.22
CA ASN A 34 7.99 30.78 2.10
C ASN A 34 8.36 31.47 3.41
N ASP A 35 7.97 32.74 3.56
CA ASP A 35 8.31 33.56 4.72
C ASP A 35 7.53 33.13 5.98
N LEU A 36 6.49 32.31 5.81
CA LEU A 36 5.57 31.89 6.88
C LEU A 36 6.08 30.72 7.71
N VAL A 37 6.94 29.85 7.17
CA VAL A 37 7.33 28.59 7.82
C VAL A 37 8.80 28.32 7.60
N ASN A 38 9.55 28.16 8.69
CA ASN A 38 10.94 27.70 8.64
C ASN A 38 11.02 26.37 7.84
N PRO A 39 11.88 26.25 6.82
CA PRO A 39 11.99 25.06 5.96
C PRO A 39 12.21 23.75 6.74
N MET A 40 12.83 23.81 7.93
CA MET A 40 12.95 22.66 8.82
C MET A 40 11.61 22.27 9.45
N GLY A 41 10.79 23.26 9.81
CA GLY A 41 9.42 23.05 10.31
C GLY A 41 8.50 22.42 9.27
N ALA A 42 8.56 22.89 8.01
CA ALA A 42 7.82 22.28 6.91
C ALA A 42 8.21 20.80 6.70
N THR A 43 9.51 20.49 6.84
CA THR A 43 10.04 19.12 6.74
C THR A 43 9.54 18.23 7.88
N LEU A 44 9.55 18.74 9.12
CA LEU A 44 9.04 18.03 10.30
C LEU A 44 7.54 17.75 10.20
N ILE A 45 6.74 18.74 9.76
CA ILE A 45 5.30 18.58 9.55
C ILE A 45 5.04 17.54 8.46
N GLY A 46 5.77 17.61 7.34
CA GLY A 46 5.69 16.62 6.26
C GLY A 46 6.05 15.21 6.74
N ALA A 47 7.12 15.08 7.54
CA ALA A 47 7.53 13.80 8.11
C ALA A 47 6.50 13.26 9.11
N ALA A 48 5.98 14.10 10.01
CA ALA A 48 4.95 13.72 10.97
C ALA A 48 3.65 13.30 10.28
N ALA A 49 3.24 14.03 9.24
CA ALA A 49 2.08 13.67 8.41
C ALA A 49 2.30 12.33 7.69
N ALA A 50 3.46 12.14 7.07
CA ALA A 50 3.80 10.88 6.41
C ALA A 50 3.81 9.70 7.39
N LEU A 51 4.37 9.90 8.59
CA LEU A 51 4.41 8.89 9.65
C LEU A 51 3.01 8.58 10.18
N TRP A 52 2.20 9.60 10.43
CA TRP A 52 0.81 9.45 10.86
C TRP A 52 -0.02 8.68 9.82
N ILE A 53 0.11 9.05 8.54
CA ILE A 53 -0.54 8.36 7.43
C ILE A 53 -0.10 6.90 7.39
N ALA A 54 1.19 6.61 7.55
CA ALA A 54 1.72 5.24 7.59
C ALA A 54 1.19 4.42 8.78
N PHE A 55 1.07 5.05 9.96
CA PHE A 55 0.63 4.35 11.18
C PHE A 55 -0.87 4.11 11.22
N SER A 56 -1.68 5.13 10.92
CA SER A 56 -3.14 5.03 10.77
C SER A 56 -3.50 3.96 9.73
N ALA A 57 -2.75 3.93 8.63
CA ALA A 57 -2.87 2.95 7.58
C ALA A 57 -2.66 1.50 8.05
N ASN A 58 -1.61 1.24 8.83
CA ASN A 58 -1.29 -0.10 9.33
C ASN A 58 -2.40 -0.61 10.27
N ARG A 59 -2.95 0.28 11.10
CA ARG A 59 -4.08 -0.04 11.99
C ARG A 59 -5.33 -0.42 11.21
N ASP A 60 -5.68 0.34 10.18
CA ASP A 60 -6.83 0.06 9.32
C ASP A 60 -6.68 -1.24 8.51
N ALA A 61 -5.47 -1.51 8.01
CA ALA A 61 -5.20 -2.73 7.26
C ALA A 61 -5.37 -3.98 8.14
N ARG A 62 -4.88 -3.94 9.39
CA ARG A 62 -5.07 -5.02 10.37
C ARG A 62 -6.56 -5.23 10.67
N ALA A 63 -7.29 -4.16 10.99
CA ALA A 63 -8.72 -4.23 11.29
C ALA A 63 -9.57 -4.76 10.12
N ARG A 64 -9.17 -4.50 8.88
CA ARG A 64 -9.84 -5.06 7.69
C ARG A 64 -9.46 -6.52 7.45
N MET A 65 -8.19 -6.89 7.61
CA MET A 65 -7.75 -8.27 7.45
C MET A 65 -8.42 -9.20 8.48
N ASP A 66 -8.62 -8.73 9.71
CA ASP A 66 -9.33 -9.50 10.74
C ASP A 66 -10.81 -9.68 10.41
N ARG A 67 -11.47 -8.66 9.82
CA ARG A 67 -12.85 -8.78 9.31
C ARG A 67 -12.96 -9.76 8.15
N VAL A 68 -12.02 -9.73 7.21
CA VAL A 68 -11.99 -10.65 6.06
C VAL A 68 -11.75 -12.09 6.52
N LYS A 69 -10.86 -12.32 7.49
CA LYS A 69 -10.64 -13.65 8.07
C LYS A 69 -11.92 -14.20 8.71
N ARG A 70 -12.63 -13.39 9.50
CA ARG A 70 -13.91 -13.78 10.12
C ARG A 70 -14.99 -14.06 9.07
N ALA A 71 -15.13 -13.21 8.06
CA ALA A 71 -16.11 -13.42 6.99
C ALA A 71 -15.79 -14.66 6.14
N PHE A 72 -14.50 -14.91 5.85
CA PHE A 72 -14.07 -16.09 5.10
C PHE A 72 -14.30 -17.39 5.89
N ALA A 73 -14.02 -17.39 7.20
CA ALA A 73 -14.29 -18.53 8.08
C ALA A 73 -15.77 -18.94 8.09
N VAL A 74 -16.69 -18.00 7.87
CA VAL A 74 -18.14 -18.28 7.89
C VAL A 74 -18.71 -18.60 6.51
N HIS A 75 -18.22 -17.99 5.42
CA HIS A 75 -18.87 -18.06 4.10
C HIS A 75 -18.09 -18.80 3.00
N GLY A 76 -16.79 -19.04 3.15
CA GLY A 76 -15.99 -19.84 2.18
C GLY A 76 -15.88 -19.30 0.75
N GLN A 77 -16.29 -18.05 0.46
CA GLN A 77 -16.33 -17.51 -0.91
C GLN A 77 -15.00 -16.84 -1.34
N PHE A 78 -14.32 -17.45 -2.31
CA PHE A 78 -13.02 -16.97 -2.85
C PHE A 78 -13.13 -15.66 -3.64
N ASP A 79 -14.22 -15.39 -4.37
CA ASP A 79 -14.36 -14.16 -5.18
C ASP A 79 -14.50 -12.89 -4.35
N ARG A 80 -15.02 -12.99 -3.12
CA ARG A 80 -15.01 -11.89 -2.14
C ARG A 80 -13.60 -11.65 -1.60
N LEU A 81 -12.85 -12.71 -1.33
CA LEU A 81 -11.47 -12.62 -0.84
C LEU A 81 -10.55 -11.88 -1.82
N PHE A 82 -10.64 -12.17 -3.12
CA PHE A 82 -9.84 -11.48 -4.13
C PHE A 82 -10.21 -10.00 -4.28
N ARG A 83 -11.50 -9.65 -4.25
CA ARG A 83 -11.94 -8.24 -4.28
C ARG A 83 -11.47 -7.45 -3.06
N ASP A 84 -11.54 -8.03 -1.87
CA ASP A 84 -11.07 -7.37 -0.66
C ASP A 84 -9.54 -7.27 -0.61
N HIS A 85 -8.82 -8.26 -1.12
CA HIS A 85 -7.37 -8.17 -1.29
C HIS A 85 -6.97 -7.06 -2.27
N HIS A 86 -7.73 -6.89 -3.37
CA HIS A 86 -7.51 -5.78 -4.31
C HIS A 86 -7.77 -4.42 -3.69
N ARG A 87 -8.82 -4.27 -2.89
CA ARG A 87 -9.09 -3.02 -2.15
C ARG A 87 -8.01 -2.70 -1.14
N ALA A 88 -7.50 -3.70 -0.43
CA ALA A 88 -6.36 -3.52 0.47
C ALA A 88 -5.10 -3.07 -0.29
N TYR A 89 -4.85 -3.65 -1.46
CA TYR A 89 -3.75 -3.25 -2.33
C TYR A 89 -3.88 -1.81 -2.84
N LEU A 90 -5.07 -1.42 -3.31
CA LEU A 90 -5.35 -0.04 -3.74
C LEU A 90 -5.18 0.97 -2.61
N MET A 91 -5.59 0.62 -1.38
CA MET A 91 -5.33 1.47 -0.22
C MET A 91 -3.83 1.66 0.01
N VAL A 92 -3.01 0.60 -0.07
CA VAL A 92 -1.56 0.71 0.07
C VAL A 92 -0.97 1.63 -1.00
N LEU A 93 -1.42 1.52 -2.25
CA LEU A 93 -0.98 2.42 -3.33
C LEU A 93 -1.38 3.87 -3.10
N LEU A 94 -2.62 4.12 -2.69
CA LEU A 94 -3.11 5.47 -2.40
C LEU A 94 -2.35 6.10 -1.23
N ARG A 95 -1.88 5.29 -0.27
CA ARG A 95 -1.05 5.74 0.84
C ARG A 95 0.37 6.08 0.40
N LEU A 96 0.96 5.30 -0.51
CA LEU A 96 2.26 5.61 -1.11
C LEU A 96 2.21 6.93 -1.89
N MET A 97 1.08 7.21 -2.55
CA MET A 97 0.85 8.50 -3.18
C MET A 97 0.82 9.65 -2.18
N ALA A 98 0.17 9.48 -1.02
CA ALA A 98 0.15 10.50 0.02
C ALA A 98 1.57 10.78 0.57
N VAL A 99 2.38 9.73 0.80
CA VAL A 99 3.79 9.89 1.20
C VAL A 99 4.61 10.60 0.10
N ALA A 100 4.37 10.25 -1.17
CA ALA A 100 5.02 10.90 -2.30
C ALA A 100 4.64 12.39 -2.38
N THR A 101 3.37 12.75 -2.15
CA THR A 101 2.95 14.15 -2.10
C THR A 101 3.61 14.91 -0.94
N CYS A 102 3.82 14.28 0.22
CA CYS A 102 4.63 14.88 1.28
C CYS A 102 6.08 15.10 0.82
N GLY A 103 6.67 14.18 0.06
CA GLY A 103 7.98 14.35 -0.56
C GLY A 103 8.07 15.57 -1.50
N ILE A 104 7.02 15.83 -2.29
CA ILE A 104 6.92 17.03 -3.14
C ILE A 104 6.90 18.30 -2.26
N VAL A 105 6.06 18.31 -1.22
CA VAL A 105 5.96 19.45 -0.29
C VAL A 105 7.32 19.75 0.36
N VAL A 106 8.06 18.72 0.78
CA VAL A 106 9.40 18.86 1.35
C VAL A 106 10.43 19.31 0.29
N ALA A 107 10.31 18.86 -0.96
CA ALA A 107 11.21 19.29 -2.03
C ALA A 107 11.04 20.77 -2.38
N VAL A 108 9.79 21.25 -2.43
CA VAL A 108 9.44 22.62 -2.83
C VAL A 108 9.65 23.62 -1.69
N TRP A 109 9.19 23.29 -0.48
CA TRP A 109 9.17 24.22 0.67
C TRP A 109 10.06 23.81 1.85
N GLY A 110 10.66 22.62 1.81
CA GLY A 110 11.43 22.07 2.93
C GLY A 110 12.94 22.30 2.84
N ALA A 111 13.67 21.53 3.64
CA ALA A 111 15.13 21.61 3.78
C ALA A 111 15.91 21.25 2.49
N GLY A 112 15.23 20.69 1.47
CA GLY A 112 15.71 20.71 0.08
C GLY A 112 15.38 19.46 -0.73
N PRO A 113 15.73 19.47 -2.03
CA PRO A 113 15.37 18.40 -2.97
C PRO A 113 15.93 17.03 -2.57
N ARG A 114 17.12 17.00 -1.95
CA ARG A 114 17.76 15.75 -1.48
C ARG A 114 16.95 15.04 -0.40
N LEU A 115 16.35 15.79 0.53
CA LEU A 115 15.49 15.21 1.57
C LEU A 115 14.14 14.78 1.00
N GLY A 116 13.58 15.54 0.04
CA GLY A 116 12.41 15.10 -0.73
C GLY A 116 12.67 13.76 -1.44
N LEU A 117 13.85 13.62 -2.07
CA LEU A 117 14.28 12.38 -2.73
C LEU A 117 14.34 11.18 -1.77
N ALA A 118 14.74 11.39 -0.52
CA ALA A 118 14.74 10.31 0.49
C ALA A 118 13.32 9.77 0.75
N PHE A 119 12.30 10.65 0.79
CA PHE A 119 10.89 10.22 0.89
C PHE A 119 10.43 9.44 -0.35
N PHE A 120 10.85 9.86 -1.54
CA PHE A 120 10.57 9.14 -2.78
C PHE A 120 11.25 7.77 -2.84
N ILE A 121 12.51 7.65 -2.41
CA ILE A 121 13.23 6.38 -2.32
C ILE A 121 12.53 5.46 -1.31
N LEU A 122 12.15 5.97 -0.14
CA LEU A 122 11.42 5.19 0.85
C LEU A 122 10.08 4.70 0.30
N ALA A 123 9.33 5.57 -0.38
CA ALA A 123 8.07 5.20 -1.03
C ALA A 123 8.29 4.15 -2.14
N ALA A 124 9.35 4.28 -2.95
CA ALA A 124 9.69 3.33 -4.00
C ALA A 124 10.06 1.95 -3.41
N ILE A 125 10.84 1.91 -2.33
CA ILE A 125 11.20 0.66 -1.63
C ILE A 125 9.95 0.00 -1.06
N LEU A 126 9.07 0.76 -0.41
CA LEU A 126 7.81 0.25 0.12
C LEU A 126 6.87 -0.24 -0.99
N MET A 127 6.83 0.45 -2.13
CA MET A 127 6.09 0.02 -3.33
C MET A 127 6.64 -1.30 -3.90
N ALA A 128 7.96 -1.44 -3.96
CA ALA A 128 8.64 -2.66 -4.40
C ALA A 128 8.37 -3.83 -3.43
N MET A 129 8.39 -3.58 -2.12
CA MET A 129 8.01 -4.58 -1.11
C MET A 129 6.53 -4.94 -1.19
N ALA A 130 5.66 -4.00 -1.53
CA ALA A 130 4.24 -4.24 -1.74
C ALA A 130 3.93 -4.98 -3.05
N TRP A 131 4.93 -5.20 -3.93
CA TRP A 131 4.70 -5.75 -5.26
C TRP A 131 3.94 -7.09 -5.21
N PRO A 132 2.84 -7.23 -5.96
CA PRO A 132 2.04 -8.44 -6.02
C PRO A 132 2.80 -9.47 -6.85
N THR A 133 3.57 -10.33 -6.19
CA THR A 133 4.19 -11.49 -6.81
C THR A 133 3.26 -12.70 -6.72
N ASP A 134 3.23 -13.51 -7.77
CA ASP A 134 2.44 -14.75 -7.84
C ASP A 134 2.68 -15.69 -6.64
N HIS A 135 3.88 -15.60 -6.05
CA HIS A 135 4.25 -16.36 -4.87
C HIS A 135 3.43 -15.95 -3.62
N LYS A 136 3.21 -14.64 -3.41
CA LYS A 136 2.41 -14.13 -2.29
C LYS A 136 0.94 -14.49 -2.44
N THR A 137 0.41 -14.44 -3.66
CA THR A 137 -0.97 -14.84 -3.96
C THR A 137 -1.18 -16.33 -3.70
N ARG A 138 -0.25 -17.20 -4.11
CA ARG A 138 -0.30 -18.64 -3.82
C ARG A 138 -0.20 -18.94 -2.32
N LEU A 139 0.64 -18.22 -1.58
CA LEU A 139 0.75 -18.36 -0.12
C LEU A 139 -0.53 -17.95 0.62
N LEU A 140 -1.21 -16.88 0.16
CA LEU A 140 -2.49 -16.47 0.72
C LEU A 140 -3.58 -17.52 0.47
N ILE A 141 -3.62 -18.12 -0.73
CA ILE A 141 -4.56 -19.20 -1.06
C ILE A 141 -4.29 -20.43 -0.19
N LYS A 142 -3.01 -20.85 -0.07
CA LYS A 142 -2.64 -21.99 0.79
C LYS A 142 -3.01 -21.76 2.26
N ARG A 143 -2.78 -20.56 2.80
CA ARG A 143 -3.17 -20.22 4.18
C ARG A 143 -4.69 -20.13 4.36
N ALA A 144 -5.41 -19.59 3.38
CA ALA A 144 -6.87 -19.56 3.40
C ALA A 144 -7.46 -20.97 3.36
N GLN A 145 -6.87 -21.87 2.57
CA GLN A 145 -7.24 -23.29 2.54
C GLN A 145 -6.95 -23.99 3.88
N ALA A 146 -5.82 -23.69 4.52
CA ALA A 146 -5.45 -24.26 5.82
C ALA A 146 -6.33 -23.77 6.99
N LEU A 147 -6.98 -22.61 6.85
CA LEU A 147 -7.89 -22.03 7.84
C LEU A 147 -9.34 -22.51 7.70
N ARG A 148 -9.67 -23.21 6.60
CA ARG A 148 -10.96 -23.88 6.50
C ARG A 148 -10.91 -25.10 7.42
N PRO A 149 -11.84 -25.27 8.37
CA PRO A 149 -12.00 -26.54 9.05
C PRO A 149 -12.15 -27.58 7.94
N LYS A 150 -11.35 -28.64 8.01
CA LYS A 150 -11.49 -29.78 7.12
C LYS A 150 -12.90 -30.32 7.39
N ASP A 151 -13.87 -29.96 6.54
CA ASP A 151 -15.22 -30.51 6.60
C ASP A 151 -15.07 -32.03 6.72
N ASP A 152 -15.76 -32.58 7.71
CA ASP A 152 -15.82 -33.97 8.17
C ASP A 152 -16.15 -34.99 7.06
N SER A 153 -15.32 -35.11 6.03
CA SER A 153 -15.36 -36.23 5.08
C SER A 153 -14.84 -37.53 5.70
N LEU A 154 -14.90 -37.65 7.04
CA LEU A 154 -14.59 -38.87 7.79
C LEU A 154 -15.70 -39.29 8.76
N GLN A 155 -16.88 -38.66 8.81
CA GLN A 155 -17.90 -39.07 9.82
C GLN A 155 -19.32 -39.44 9.33
N VAL A 156 -19.66 -39.41 8.03
CA VAL A 156 -20.99 -39.89 7.55
C VAL A 156 -20.90 -40.81 6.33
N GLN A 157 -19.86 -41.64 6.24
CA GLN A 157 -19.90 -42.83 5.36
C GLN A 157 -19.47 -44.11 6.09
N THR A 158 -19.70 -44.13 7.40
CA THR A 158 -19.83 -45.34 8.21
C THR A 158 -21.19 -45.31 8.90
N ARG A 159 -22.26 -45.50 8.12
CA ARG A 159 -23.49 -46.12 8.62
C ARG A 159 -24.30 -46.69 7.48
#